data_AF-A0A5K7ZSA5-F1
#
_entry.id   AF-A0A5K7ZSA5-F1
#
_cell.length_a   1.000
_cell.length_b   1.000
_cell.length_c   1.000
_cell.angle_alpha   90.00
_cell.angle_beta   90.00
_cell.angle_gamma   90.00
#
_symmetry.space_group_name_H-M   'P 1'
#
loop_
_entity.id
_entity.type
_entity.pdbx_description
1 polymer ?
#
loop_
_entity_poly.entity_id
_entity_poly.type
_entity_poly.pdbx_seq_one_letter_code
_entity_poly.pdbx_strand_id
1 'polypeptide(L)'
;MTGGRVFIQHGTKGGRERIINELTENGKAAIEYAKAISGINNLIPNDHSEKQWIQKYYRITRAKGISKKECGASSHGCRHAYAQDRYEEITGFKAPCKYNSKKEFRKNAMTIAGEKWNKLNQDARQIIKAELGHGPDRDDVVSQYLGAI
;
A
#
# COMPACT_ATOMS: atom_id res chain seq x y z
N MET A 1 -5.13 -12.63 12.32
CA MET A 1 -4.31 -13.06 11.17
C MET A 1 -4.59 -14.53 10.96
N THR A 2 -5.01 -14.92 9.77
CA THR A 2 -5.35 -16.33 9.47
C THR A 2 -4.81 -16.66 8.09
N GLY A 3 -3.93 -17.66 8.01
CA GLY A 3 -3.29 -18.06 6.75
C GLY A 3 -2.48 -16.94 6.08
N GLY A 4 -1.74 -16.14 6.85
CA GLY A 4 -0.89 -15.05 6.31
C GLY A 4 -1.61 -13.76 5.93
N ARG A 5 -2.93 -13.71 6.11
CA ARG A 5 -3.77 -12.55 5.76
C ARG A 5 -4.10 -11.69 6.97
N VAL A 6 -4.20 -10.38 6.74
CA VAL A 6 -4.71 -9.41 7.73
C VAL A 6 -6.03 -8.83 7.25
N PHE A 7 -7.04 -8.99 8.09
CA PHE A 7 -8.33 -8.34 7.91
C PHE A 7 -8.34 -7.04 8.72
N ILE A 8 -8.73 -5.94 8.06
CA ILE A 8 -8.77 -4.61 8.65
C ILE A 8 -10.22 -4.13 8.58
N GLN A 9 -10.88 -4.17 9.72
CA GLN A 9 -12.30 -3.84 9.86
C GLN A 9 -12.53 -2.41 10.36
N HIS A 10 -11.76 -1.98 11.36
CA HIS A 10 -11.93 -0.68 12.02
C HIS A 10 -10.87 0.35 11.58
N GLY A 11 -11.19 1.64 11.73
CA GLY A 11 -10.28 2.75 11.38
C GLY A 11 -10.02 2.91 9.87
N THR A 12 -10.84 2.29 9.03
CA THR A 12 -10.72 2.37 7.58
C THR A 12 -11.43 3.60 7.02
N LYS A 13 -10.91 4.15 5.91
CA LYS A 13 -11.48 5.35 5.30
C LYS A 13 -12.89 5.04 4.76
N GLY A 14 -13.89 5.69 5.35
CA GLY A 14 -15.30 5.48 4.99
C GLY A 14 -15.86 4.14 5.44
N GLY A 15 -15.28 3.51 6.47
CA GLY A 15 -15.78 2.26 7.05
C GLY A 15 -15.62 1.02 6.16
N ARG A 16 -14.85 1.13 5.07
CA ARG A 16 -14.67 0.02 4.12
C ARG A 16 -13.62 -0.96 4.63
N GLU A 17 -14.06 -2.15 4.93
CA GLU A 17 -13.17 -3.25 5.33
C GLU A 17 -12.24 -3.62 4.18
N ARG A 18 -11.06 -4.16 4.51
CA ARG A 18 -10.11 -4.67 3.51
C ARG A 18 -9.31 -5.85 4.03
N ILE A 19 -8.85 -6.66 3.09
CA ILE A 19 -7.91 -7.76 3.36
C ILE A 19 -6.59 -7.42 2.68
N ILE A 20 -5.50 -7.53 3.44
CA ILE A 20 -4.15 -7.60 2.89
C ILE A 20 -3.81 -9.09 2.80
N ASN A 21 -3.65 -9.60 1.58
CA ASN A 21 -3.51 -11.03 1.34
C ASN A 21 -2.10 -11.53 1.63
N GLU A 22 -1.10 -10.70 1.36
CA GLU A 22 0.31 -11.09 1.41
C GLU A 22 1.06 -10.10 2.31
N LEU A 23 1.50 -10.61 3.46
CA LEU A 23 2.38 -9.87 4.37
C LEU A 23 3.78 -10.40 4.23
N THR A 24 4.74 -9.49 4.20
CA THR A 24 6.14 -9.82 4.40
C THR A 24 6.35 -10.38 5.80
N GLU A 25 7.41 -11.16 6.00
CA GLU A 25 7.77 -11.69 7.32
C GLU A 25 7.94 -10.58 8.37
N ASN A 26 8.56 -9.46 7.97
CA ASN A 26 8.66 -8.27 8.82
C ASN A 26 7.28 -7.68 9.17
N GLY A 27 6.35 -7.66 8.22
CA GLY A 27 4.98 -7.21 8.45
C GLY A 27 4.23 -8.09 9.45
N LYS A 28 4.36 -9.42 9.31
CA LYS A 28 3.78 -10.39 10.26
C LYS A 28 4.37 -10.21 11.66
N ALA A 29 5.70 -10.13 11.77
CA ALA A 29 6.39 -9.94 13.04
C ALA A 29 5.99 -8.62 13.73
N ALA A 30 5.87 -7.54 12.97
CA ALA A 30 5.42 -6.25 13.50
C ALA A 30 3.98 -6.30 14.05
N ILE A 31 3.08 -7.03 13.38
CA ILE A 31 1.70 -7.18 13.84
C ILE A 31 1.61 -8.07 15.08
N GLU A 32 2.36 -9.18 15.12
CA GLU A 32 2.41 -10.02 16.33
C GLU A 32 2.97 -9.26 17.53
N TYR A 33 4.03 -8.48 17.32
CA TYR A 33 4.54 -7.59 18.37
C TYR A 33 3.49 -6.56 18.82
N ALA A 34 2.79 -5.93 17.87
CA ALA A 34 1.75 -4.94 18.18
C ALA A 34 0.63 -5.56 19.04
N LYS A 35 0.19 -6.79 18.76
CA LYS A 35 -0.81 -7.50 19.57
C LYS A 35 -0.36 -7.74 21.00
N ALA A 36 0.93 -8.01 21.21
CA ALA A 36 1.48 -8.28 22.54
C ALA A 36 1.47 -7.04 23.46
N ILE A 37 1.44 -5.83 22.88
CA ILE A 37 1.49 -4.56 23.61
C ILE A 37 0.19 -3.75 23.54
N SER A 38 -0.77 -4.17 22.71
CA SER A 38 -2.00 -3.43 22.47
C SER A 38 -3.10 -3.75 23.48
N GLY A 39 -4.08 -2.86 23.56
CA GLY A 39 -5.29 -3.03 24.34
C GLY A 39 -6.29 -4.01 23.74
N ILE A 40 -7.49 -4.00 24.33
CA ILE A 40 -8.61 -4.84 23.88
C ILE A 40 -9.18 -4.25 22.57
N ASN A 41 -9.38 -5.10 21.55
CA ASN A 41 -10.03 -4.80 20.27
C ASN A 41 -9.33 -3.77 19.35
N ASN A 42 -8.08 -3.40 19.60
CA ASN A 42 -7.30 -2.54 18.70
C ASN A 42 -5.78 -2.82 18.80
N LEU A 43 -4.96 -2.14 17.99
CA LEU A 43 -3.48 -2.26 18.01
C LEU A 43 -2.79 -1.07 18.70
N ILE A 44 -3.51 -0.35 19.56
CA ILE A 44 -3.02 0.80 20.32
C ILE A 44 -2.80 0.35 21.77
N PRO A 45 -1.66 0.65 22.40
CA PRO A 45 -1.43 0.37 23.81
C PRO A 45 -2.47 1.05 24.72
N ASN A 46 -2.83 0.40 25.84
CA ASN A 46 -3.86 0.89 26.78
C ASN A 46 -3.53 2.25 27.42
N ASP A 47 -2.25 2.62 27.47
CA ASP A 47 -1.77 3.89 28.03
C ASP A 47 -1.74 5.04 26.99
N HIS A 48 -2.22 4.81 25.76
CA HIS A 48 -2.27 5.82 24.70
C HIS A 48 -3.68 5.97 24.13
N SER A 49 -4.13 7.22 23.99
CA SER A 49 -5.21 7.56 23.06
C SER A 49 -4.76 7.43 21.60
N GLU A 50 -5.71 7.30 20.67
CA GLU A 50 -5.43 7.29 19.23
C GLU A 50 -4.60 8.51 18.79
N LYS A 51 -4.96 9.70 19.28
CA LYS A 51 -4.24 10.94 18.98
C LYS A 51 -2.78 10.87 19.44
N GLN A 52 -2.52 10.41 20.66
CA GLN A 52 -1.15 10.24 21.17
C GLN A 52 -0.38 9.20 20.37
N TRP A 53 -1.03 8.11 19.98
CA TRP A 53 -0.41 7.05 19.19
C TRP A 53 0.00 7.52 17.78
N ILE A 54 -0.88 8.27 17.09
CA ILE A 54 -0.59 8.89 15.80
C ILE A 54 0.57 9.89 15.92
N GLN A 55 0.58 10.72 16.96
CA GLN A 55 1.68 11.67 17.20
C GLN A 55 3.01 10.95 17.45
N LYS A 56 3.00 9.87 18.25
CA LYS A 56 4.17 9.03 18.52
C LYS A 56 4.68 8.39 17.23
N TYR A 57 3.80 7.86 16.38
CA TYR A 57 4.14 7.34 15.06
C TYR A 57 4.86 8.39 14.21
N TYR A 58 4.29 9.59 14.03
CA TYR A 58 4.92 10.64 13.23
C TYR A 58 6.22 11.18 13.82
N ARG A 59 6.36 11.17 15.16
CA ARG A 59 7.62 11.53 15.82
C ARG A 59 8.71 10.51 15.50
N ILE A 60 8.40 9.22 15.63
CA ILE A 60 9.36 8.13 15.37
C ILE A 60 9.75 8.08 13.89
N THR A 61 8.80 8.14 12.96
CA THR A 61 9.10 8.07 11.52
C THR A 61 9.98 9.22 11.06
N ARG A 62 9.69 10.45 11.52
CA ARG A 62 10.54 11.62 11.25
C ARG A 62 11.93 11.48 11.89
N ALA A 63 12.01 11.05 13.16
CA ALA A 63 13.30 10.83 13.81
C ALA A 63 14.15 9.74 13.13
N LYS A 64 13.54 8.88 12.32
CA LYS A 64 14.20 7.86 11.49
C LYS A 64 14.46 8.33 10.04
N GLY A 65 14.30 9.61 9.74
CA GLY A 65 14.60 10.17 8.42
C GLY A 65 13.47 10.04 7.39
N ILE A 66 12.29 9.53 7.78
CA ILE A 66 11.14 9.39 6.87
C ILE A 66 10.37 10.72 6.85
N SER A 67 10.94 11.69 6.14
CA SER A 67 10.33 13.00 5.92
C SER A 67 10.68 13.56 4.55
N LYS A 68 9.82 14.46 4.03
CA LYS A 68 10.07 15.16 2.77
C LYS A 68 11.42 15.88 2.76
N LYS A 69 11.86 16.39 3.92
CA LYS A 69 13.11 17.12 4.05
C LYS A 69 14.33 16.19 3.96
N GLU A 70 14.25 15.02 4.58
CA GLU A 70 15.41 14.12 4.74
C GLU A 70 15.54 13.11 3.60
N CYS A 71 14.43 12.52 3.14
CA CYS A 71 14.43 11.49 2.11
C CYS A 71 13.55 11.80 0.90
N GLY A 72 12.99 13.01 0.82
CA GLY A 72 12.09 13.41 -0.26
C GLY A 72 10.68 12.79 -0.19
N ALA A 73 10.41 11.93 0.81
CA ALA A 73 9.15 11.20 0.93
C ALA A 73 8.57 11.27 2.35
N SER A 74 7.24 11.26 2.45
CA SER A 74 6.55 11.03 3.73
C SER A 74 6.26 9.55 3.91
N SER A 75 5.69 9.16 5.06
CA SER A 75 5.13 7.82 5.24
C SER A 75 4.08 7.44 4.19
N HIS A 76 3.39 8.43 3.62
CA HIS A 76 2.50 8.19 2.49
C HIS A 76 3.26 7.72 1.23
N GLY A 77 4.50 8.18 1.04
CA GLY A 77 5.39 7.68 -0.01
C GLY A 77 5.63 6.17 0.07
N CYS A 78 5.68 5.59 1.27
CA CYS A 78 5.76 4.14 1.44
C CYS A 78 4.52 3.41 0.87
N ARG A 79 3.35 4.07 0.86
CA ARG A 79 2.13 3.53 0.24
C ARG A 79 2.22 3.54 -1.29
N HIS A 80 2.86 4.54 -1.88
CA HIS A 80 3.17 4.54 -3.32
C HIS A 80 4.17 3.43 -3.66
N ALA A 81 5.22 3.27 -2.86
CA ALA A 81 6.20 2.21 -3.05
C ALA A 81 5.53 0.82 -3.04
N TYR A 82 4.73 0.53 -2.00
CA TYR A 82 3.94 -0.71 -1.94
C TYR A 82 3.11 -0.95 -3.21
N ALA A 83 2.36 0.06 -3.66
CA ALA A 83 1.50 -0.09 -4.82
C ALA A 83 2.32 -0.38 -6.09
N GLN A 84 3.47 0.28 -6.26
CA GLN A 84 4.34 0.11 -7.42
C GLN A 84 5.02 -1.27 -7.41
N ASP A 85 5.51 -1.71 -6.26
CA ASP A 85 6.14 -3.02 -6.10
C ASP A 85 5.11 -4.13 -6.34
N ARG A 86 3.91 -4.00 -5.76
CA ARG A 86 2.82 -4.95 -5.96
C ARG A 86 2.33 -5.00 -7.41
N TYR A 87 2.34 -3.85 -8.09
CA TYR A 87 2.01 -3.81 -9.51
C TYR A 87 3.03 -4.58 -10.35
N GLU A 88 4.32 -4.39 -10.08
CA GLU A 88 5.39 -5.12 -10.77
C GLU A 88 5.34 -6.62 -10.47
N GLU A 89 5.01 -7.02 -9.24
CA GLU A 89 4.81 -8.43 -8.86
C GLU A 89 3.66 -9.09 -9.65
N ILE A 90 2.53 -8.41 -9.80
CA ILE A 90 1.35 -8.95 -10.52
C ILE A 90 1.57 -8.95 -12.03
N THR A 91 2.20 -7.90 -12.58
CA THR A 91 2.25 -7.68 -14.03
C THR A 91 3.56 -8.14 -14.67
N GLY A 92 4.62 -8.29 -13.89
CA GLY A 92 5.99 -8.52 -14.36
C GLY A 92 6.70 -7.27 -14.88
N PHE A 93 6.04 -6.10 -14.92
CA PHE A 93 6.62 -4.87 -15.45
C PHE A 93 6.34 -3.65 -14.57
N LYS A 94 7.18 -2.62 -14.71
CA LYS A 94 7.11 -1.44 -13.84
C LYS A 94 5.84 -0.63 -14.03
N ALA A 95 5.38 0.01 -12.94
CA ALA A 95 4.23 0.89 -12.96
C ALA A 95 4.41 2.11 -13.90
N PRO A 96 3.31 2.70 -14.43
CA PRO A 96 3.36 3.80 -15.39
C PRO A 96 4.20 5.01 -15.00
N CYS A 97 4.18 5.40 -13.71
CA CYS A 97 4.95 6.52 -13.20
C CYS A 97 6.48 6.36 -13.31
N LYS A 98 6.97 5.17 -13.70
CA LYS A 98 8.39 4.91 -13.96
C LYS A 98 8.84 5.25 -15.38
N TYR A 99 7.92 5.73 -16.22
CA TYR A 99 8.17 6.05 -17.63
C TYR A 99 7.85 7.50 -17.92
N ASN A 100 8.52 8.07 -18.92
CA ASN A 100 8.33 9.47 -19.31
C ASN A 100 7.13 9.67 -20.25
N SER A 101 6.61 8.58 -20.85
CA SER A 101 5.46 8.66 -21.75
C SER A 101 4.62 7.38 -21.76
N LYS A 102 3.34 7.54 -22.13
CA LYS A 102 2.40 6.42 -22.38
C LYS A 102 2.95 5.42 -23.40
N LYS A 103 3.65 5.92 -24.44
CA LYS A 103 4.21 5.12 -25.52
C LYS A 103 5.33 4.20 -25.02
N GLU A 104 6.22 4.76 -24.19
CA GLU A 104 7.33 4.02 -23.59
C GLU A 104 6.84 2.92 -22.65
N PHE A 105 5.90 3.26 -21.75
CA PHE A 105 5.25 2.29 -20.87
C PHE A 105 4.60 1.14 -21.66
N ARG A 106 3.76 1.46 -22.66
CA ARG A 106 3.06 0.45 -23.47
C ARG A 106 4.04 -0.45 -24.23
N LYS A 107 5.13 0.12 -24.75
CA LYS A 107 6.18 -0.65 -25.42
C LYS A 107 6.79 -1.66 -24.46
N ASN A 108 7.20 -1.23 -23.26
CA ASN A 108 7.79 -2.12 -22.27
C ASN A 108 6.80 -3.21 -21.80
N ALA A 109 5.57 -2.82 -21.48
CA ALA A 109 4.53 -3.74 -21.06
C ALA A 109 4.24 -4.81 -22.13
N MET A 110 4.16 -4.42 -23.41
CA MET A 110 4.01 -5.34 -24.53
C MET A 110 5.23 -6.26 -24.69
N THR A 111 6.45 -5.74 -24.50
CA THR A 111 7.68 -6.56 -24.56
C THR A 111 7.71 -7.63 -23.48
N ILE A 112 7.25 -7.32 -22.26
CA ILE A 112 7.31 -8.25 -21.13
C ILE A 112 6.14 -9.23 -21.11
N ALA A 113 4.91 -8.74 -21.33
CA ALA A 113 3.69 -9.52 -21.13
C ALA A 113 2.93 -9.85 -22.43
N GLY A 114 3.43 -9.40 -23.59
CA GLY A 114 2.77 -9.61 -24.88
C GLY A 114 1.34 -9.07 -24.88
N GLU A 115 0.45 -9.69 -25.66
CA GLU A 115 -0.96 -9.26 -25.79
C GLU A 115 -1.73 -9.20 -24.45
N LYS A 116 -1.28 -9.96 -23.44
CA LYS A 116 -1.91 -10.00 -22.11
C LYS A 116 -1.63 -8.77 -21.25
N TRP A 117 -0.69 -7.89 -21.64
CA TRP A 117 -0.26 -6.76 -20.81
C TRP A 117 -1.42 -5.86 -20.36
N ASN A 118 -2.40 -5.63 -21.24
CA ASN A 118 -3.55 -4.79 -20.94
C ASN A 118 -4.40 -5.38 -19.81
N LYS A 119 -4.65 -6.69 -19.87
CA LYS A 119 -5.42 -7.41 -18.84
C LYS A 119 -4.67 -7.41 -17.52
N LEU A 120 -3.37 -7.71 -17.52
CA LEU A 120 -2.56 -7.69 -16.30
C LEU A 120 -2.54 -6.29 -15.65
N ASN A 121 -2.42 -5.23 -16.45
CA ASN A 121 -2.50 -3.86 -15.94
C ASN A 121 -3.85 -3.55 -15.29
N GLN A 122 -4.96 -4.01 -15.87
CA GLN A 122 -6.31 -3.82 -15.29
C GLN A 122 -6.48 -4.64 -14.01
N ASP A 123 -6.11 -5.91 -14.03
CA ASP A 123 -6.23 -6.83 -12.89
C ASP A 123 -5.39 -6.31 -11.70
N ALA A 124 -4.14 -5.90 -11.94
CA ALA A 124 -3.27 -5.32 -10.92
C ALA A 124 -3.86 -4.07 -10.28
N ARG A 125 -4.44 -3.16 -11.10
CA ARG A 125 -5.10 -1.95 -10.59
C ARG A 125 -6.29 -2.28 -9.70
N GLN A 126 -7.10 -3.29 -10.04
CA GLN A 126 -8.25 -3.70 -9.22
C GLN A 126 -7.81 -4.35 -7.90
N ILE A 127 -6.80 -5.22 -7.93
CA ILE A 127 -6.25 -5.86 -6.72
C ILE A 127 -5.69 -4.79 -5.78
N ILE A 128 -4.82 -3.90 -6.29
CA ILE A 128 -4.20 -2.84 -5.49
C ILE A 128 -5.25 -1.87 -4.95
N LYS A 129 -6.32 -1.57 -5.72
CA LYS A 129 -7.44 -0.75 -5.23
C LYS A 129 -8.05 -1.34 -3.96
N ALA A 130 -8.35 -2.64 -3.98
CA ALA A 130 -8.95 -3.35 -2.86
C ALA A 130 -7.99 -3.43 -1.66
N GLU A 131 -6.71 -3.77 -1.88
CA GLU A 131 -5.70 -3.86 -0.81
C GLU A 131 -5.43 -2.49 -0.15
N LEU A 132 -5.53 -1.40 -0.92
CA LEU A 132 -5.43 -0.04 -0.40
C LEU A 132 -6.76 0.50 0.17
N GLY A 133 -7.83 -0.31 0.21
CA GLY A 133 -9.10 0.07 0.82
C GLY A 133 -9.82 1.22 0.10
N HIS A 134 -9.64 1.35 -1.21
CA HIS A 134 -10.42 2.26 -2.03
C HIS A 134 -11.68 1.55 -2.53
N GLY A 135 -12.82 2.24 -2.53
CA GLY A 135 -14.09 1.67 -2.98
C GLY A 135 -14.06 1.27 -4.47
N PRO A 136 -14.98 0.40 -4.92
CA PRO A 136 -15.05 -0.05 -6.31
C PRO A 136 -15.21 1.10 -7.30
N ASP A 137 -15.82 2.21 -6.89
CA ASP A 137 -16.15 3.36 -7.75
C ASP A 137 -15.00 4.39 -7.90
N ARG A 138 -13.80 4.09 -7.39
CA ARG A 138 -12.69 5.06 -7.24
C ARG A 138 -11.42 4.63 -7.98
N ASP A 139 -11.55 4.40 -9.29
CA ASP A 139 -10.42 4.04 -10.17
C ASP A 139 -9.37 5.16 -10.30
N ASP A 140 -9.80 6.41 -10.10
CA ASP A 140 -8.95 7.60 -10.07
C ASP A 140 -7.86 7.53 -8.98
N VAL A 141 -8.17 6.89 -7.86
CA VAL A 141 -7.28 6.86 -6.70
C VAL A 141 -6.06 5.98 -6.92
N VAL A 142 -6.17 4.86 -7.64
CA VAL A 142 -5.02 3.99 -7.92
C VAL A 142 -4.02 4.68 -8.85
N SER A 143 -4.50 5.52 -9.76
CA SER A 143 -3.65 6.33 -10.63
C SER A 143 -2.81 7.35 -9.87
N GLN A 144 -3.22 7.78 -8.67
CA GLN A 144 -2.35 8.58 -7.80
C GLN A 144 -1.12 7.78 -7.32
N TYR A 145 -1.26 6.47 -7.12
CA TYR A 145 -0.17 5.62 -6.65
C TYR A 145 0.75 5.12 -7.76
N LEU A 146 0.16 4.73 -8.89
CA LEU A 146 0.86 4.08 -10.01
C LEU A 146 1.24 5.05 -11.15
N GLY A 147 0.70 6.27 -11.11
CA GLY A 147 0.72 7.19 -12.25
C GLY A 147 -0.50 6.98 -13.16
N ALA A 148 -0.93 8.09 -13.76
CA ALA A 148 -1.85 8.08 -14.88
C ALA A 148 -1.08 7.79 -16.17
N ILE A 149 -1.70 7.02 -17.06
CA ILE A 149 -1.29 6.93 -18.46
C ILE A 149 -2.06 7.98 -19.19
#